data_AF-A0A218ZFK8-F1
#
_entry.id   AF-A0A218ZFK8-F1
#
_cell.length_a   1.000
_cell.length_b   1.000
_cell.length_c   1.000
_cell.angle_alpha   90.00
_cell.angle_beta   90.00
_cell.angle_gamma   90.00
#
_symmetry.space_group_name_H-M   'P 1'
#
loop_
_entity.id
_entity.type
_entity.pdbx_description
1 polymer ?
#
loop_
_entity_poly.entity_id
_entity_poly.type
_entity_poly.pdbx_seq_one_letter_code
_entity_poly.pdbx_strand_id
1 'polypeptide(L)'
;MDCGLSKRVMGAALILLATIFMLYLIPHKVFVSVRVLPKSTKHLLGTAQVPIAASTPGKIQNKVAVITDTQYTPRLIPLILHFHAVLGPDWPIVFFTSEESRENHFAPGAKGSAVWQRAVADKRIEIRTVPSDVNLTHRNAVNLYLSRPWLWEQLAPAQHVLIFQADAMICGNAHRTAEDWLQYDFVGAPFSGPDSPKKYNGGLSLRNRTMILDILSEGNNWEEETKAETWTGGGEDNWFSHKMEARSAHLPDIYESLAFSCQTELHLGMNREPFGFHKVHIGAPNKLAEIAQWCPEIALAAKGTLEPSM
;
A
#
# COMPACT_ATOMS: atom_id res chain seq x y z
N MET A 1 -43.95 -54.26 7.08
CA MET A 1 -44.70 -52.99 7.01
C MET A 1 -44.21 -52.26 5.77
N ASP A 2 -44.86 -52.51 4.64
CA ASP A 2 -44.47 -51.96 3.35
C ASP A 2 -45.01 -50.54 3.20
N CYS A 3 -44.10 -49.57 3.17
CA CYS A 3 -44.43 -48.17 2.87
C CYS A 3 -44.45 -48.00 1.34
N GLY A 4 -45.56 -48.38 0.72
CA GLY A 4 -45.80 -48.18 -0.72
C GLY A 4 -46.12 -46.72 -1.02
N LEU A 5 -45.10 -45.92 -1.35
CA LEU A 5 -45.30 -44.54 -1.77
C LEU A 5 -46.09 -44.51 -3.09
N SER A 6 -47.29 -43.95 -3.06
CA SER A 6 -48.20 -43.90 -4.20
C SER A 6 -47.57 -43.17 -5.39
N LYS A 7 -47.74 -43.72 -6.61
CA LYS A 7 -47.25 -43.12 -7.87
C LYS A 7 -47.69 -41.65 -8.05
N ARG A 8 -48.81 -41.26 -7.42
CA ARG A 8 -49.30 -39.86 -7.42
C ARG A 8 -48.43 -38.93 -6.57
N VAL A 9 -47.87 -39.43 -5.48
CA VAL A 9 -46.97 -38.67 -4.58
C VAL A 9 -45.61 -38.47 -5.24
N MET A 10 -45.08 -39.50 -5.91
CA MET A 10 -43.86 -39.36 -6.73
C MET A 10 -44.06 -38.39 -7.90
N GLY A 11 -45.22 -38.43 -8.57
CA GLY A 11 -45.55 -37.50 -9.65
C GLY A 11 -45.58 -36.04 -9.17
N ALA A 12 -46.21 -35.79 -8.01
CA ALA A 12 -46.26 -34.45 -7.43
C ALA A 12 -44.87 -33.93 -7.02
N ALA A 13 -44.02 -34.79 -6.45
CA ALA A 13 -42.65 -34.43 -6.06
C ALA A 13 -41.77 -34.08 -7.26
N LEU A 14 -41.89 -34.83 -8.37
CA LEU A 14 -41.16 -34.56 -9.61
C LEU A 14 -41.59 -33.26 -10.28
N ILE A 15 -42.90 -32.95 -10.27
CA ILE A 15 -43.41 -31.67 -10.79
C ILE A 15 -42.88 -30.50 -9.96
N LEU A 16 -42.89 -30.64 -8.62
CA LEU A 16 -42.38 -29.61 -7.71
C LEU A 16 -40.89 -29.34 -7.94
N LEU A 17 -40.08 -30.40 -8.07
CA LEU A 17 -38.65 -30.28 -8.38
C LEU A 17 -38.40 -29.64 -9.74
N ALA A 18 -39.18 -29.98 -10.76
CA ALA A 18 -39.08 -29.36 -12.09
C ALA A 18 -39.45 -27.87 -12.06
N THR A 19 -40.47 -27.48 -11.29
CA THR A 19 -40.83 -26.05 -11.13
C THR A 19 -39.77 -25.26 -10.38
N ILE A 20 -39.14 -25.83 -9.34
CA ILE A 20 -38.05 -25.18 -8.61
C ILE A 20 -36.82 -25.03 -9.52
N PHE A 21 -36.49 -26.06 -10.31
CA PHE A 21 -35.38 -26.02 -11.26
C PHE A 21 -35.62 -24.99 -12.37
N MET A 22 -36.84 -24.88 -12.90
CA MET A 22 -37.20 -23.85 -13.86
C MET A 22 -37.11 -22.43 -13.28
N LEU A 23 -37.50 -22.22 -12.01
CA LEU A 23 -37.35 -20.92 -11.35
C LEU A 23 -35.86 -20.53 -11.16
N TYR A 24 -34.98 -21.51 -10.96
CA TYR A 24 -33.53 -21.28 -10.83
C TYR A 24 -32.84 -20.98 -12.17
N LEU A 25 -33.42 -21.40 -13.29
CA LEU A 25 -32.91 -21.15 -14.64
C LEU A 25 -33.37 -19.82 -15.24
N ILE A 26 -34.28 -19.09 -14.58
CA ILE A 26 -34.67 -17.75 -15.02
C ILE A 26 -33.58 -16.76 -14.55
N PRO A 27 -32.84 -16.10 -15.47
CA PRO A 27 -31.85 -15.11 -15.08
C PRO A 27 -32.54 -13.94 -14.37
N HIS A 28 -32.13 -13.67 -13.12
CA HIS A 28 -32.55 -12.49 -12.36
C HIS A 28 -32.02 -11.20 -13.01
N LYS A 29 -32.62 -10.78 -14.13
CA LYS A 29 -32.53 -9.39 -14.57
C LYS A 29 -33.48 -8.58 -13.72
N VAL A 30 -32.95 -7.99 -12.65
CA VAL A 30 -33.63 -6.97 -11.86
C VAL A 30 -33.93 -5.79 -12.78
N PHE A 31 -35.17 -5.70 -13.24
CA PHE A 31 -35.71 -4.55 -13.95
C PHE A 31 -35.96 -3.44 -12.92
N VAL A 32 -35.00 -2.55 -12.74
CA VAL A 32 -35.25 -1.26 -12.08
C VAL A 32 -36.03 -0.40 -13.07
N SER A 33 -37.35 -0.31 -12.86
CA SER A 33 -38.22 0.61 -13.59
C SER A 33 -37.90 2.06 -13.20
N VAL A 34 -37.05 2.73 -13.97
CA VAL A 34 -36.86 4.19 -13.89
C VAL A 34 -38.15 4.86 -14.38
N ARG A 35 -38.96 5.37 -13.45
CA ARG A 35 -40.03 6.32 -13.78
C ARG A 35 -39.40 7.67 -14.11
N VAL A 36 -39.29 7.97 -15.40
CA VAL A 36 -39.00 9.32 -15.87
C VAL A 36 -40.26 10.17 -15.68
N LEU A 37 -40.24 11.08 -14.71
CA LEU A 37 -41.21 12.17 -14.61
C LEU A 37 -40.65 13.40 -15.35
N PRO A 38 -41.42 14.05 -16.24
CA PRO A 38 -40.96 15.27 -16.89
C PRO A 38 -41.21 16.45 -15.94
N LYS A 39 -40.15 17.13 -15.52
CA LYS A 39 -40.27 18.48 -14.94
C LYS A 39 -39.34 19.44 -15.67
N SER A 40 -39.98 20.21 -16.55
CA SER A 40 -39.65 21.57 -16.98
C SER A 40 -38.56 22.26 -16.15
N THR A 41 -37.33 22.26 -16.64
CA THR A 41 -36.27 23.15 -16.18
C THR A 41 -36.34 24.46 -16.94
N LYS A 42 -36.94 25.48 -16.29
CA LYS A 42 -36.57 26.86 -16.56
C LYS A 42 -35.16 27.04 -15.98
N HIS A 43 -34.24 27.49 -16.83
CA HIS A 43 -32.90 27.94 -16.48
C HIS A 43 -32.92 28.83 -15.23
N LEU A 44 -32.17 28.42 -14.21
CA LEU A 44 -31.58 29.34 -13.25
C LEU A 44 -30.13 28.90 -13.03
N LEU A 45 -29.21 29.63 -13.65
CA LEU A 45 -27.78 29.55 -13.38
C LEU A 45 -27.54 29.93 -11.92
N GLY A 46 -26.90 29.03 -11.16
CA GLY A 46 -26.54 29.32 -9.77
C GLY A 46 -26.11 28.08 -8.98
N THR A 47 -25.13 27.33 -9.46
CA THR A 47 -24.38 26.42 -8.59
C THR A 47 -23.05 27.09 -8.27
N ALA A 48 -22.91 27.53 -7.02
CA ALA A 48 -21.64 27.95 -6.46
C ALA A 48 -20.64 26.81 -6.65
N GLN A 49 -19.61 27.04 -7.47
CA GLN A 49 -18.42 26.20 -7.48
C GLN A 49 -17.75 26.35 -6.12
N VAL A 50 -17.77 25.29 -5.31
CA VAL A 50 -16.81 25.16 -4.21
C VAL A 50 -15.44 25.19 -4.88
N PRO A 51 -14.55 26.15 -4.56
CA PRO A 51 -13.22 26.15 -5.14
C PRO A 51 -12.51 24.90 -4.60
N ILE A 52 -12.23 23.95 -5.49
CA ILE A 52 -11.20 22.94 -5.22
C ILE A 52 -9.94 23.76 -4.99
N ALA A 53 -9.51 23.88 -3.73
CA ALA A 53 -8.28 24.56 -3.40
C ALA A 53 -7.19 23.94 -4.28
N ALA A 54 -6.57 24.75 -5.14
CA ALA A 54 -5.52 24.28 -6.02
C ALA A 54 -4.41 23.69 -5.13
N SER A 55 -4.29 22.36 -5.13
CA SER A 55 -3.17 21.70 -4.47
C SER A 55 -1.92 22.28 -5.10
N THR A 56 -1.06 22.93 -4.30
CA THR A 56 0.22 23.40 -4.82
C THR A 56 1.07 22.16 -5.06
N PRO A 57 1.40 21.82 -6.32
CA PRO A 57 2.12 20.59 -6.60
C PRO A 57 3.43 20.55 -5.82
N GLY A 58 3.78 19.39 -5.26
CA GLY A 58 5.06 19.18 -4.58
C GLY A 58 5.16 19.65 -3.12
N LYS A 59 4.15 20.36 -2.58
CA LYS A 59 4.12 20.67 -1.15
C LYS A 59 3.54 19.49 -0.37
N ILE A 60 4.22 19.03 0.68
CA ILE A 60 3.65 18.08 1.65
C ILE A 60 2.41 18.73 2.28
N GLN A 61 1.26 18.07 2.07
CA GLN A 61 -0.03 18.45 2.67
C GLN A 61 -0.48 17.32 3.58
N ASN A 62 -1.58 16.63 3.26
CA ASN A 62 -2.11 15.54 4.06
C ASN A 62 -1.48 14.17 3.73
N LYS A 63 -0.87 14.02 2.55
CA LYS A 63 -0.29 12.78 2.07
C LYS A 63 1.09 13.00 1.47
N VAL A 64 1.98 12.02 1.63
CA VAL A 64 3.35 12.03 1.12
C VAL A 64 3.81 10.60 0.88
N ALA A 65 4.58 10.38 -0.18
CA ALA A 65 5.28 9.12 -0.39
C ALA A 65 6.76 9.29 -0.02
N VAL A 66 7.36 8.26 0.56
CA VAL A 66 8.73 8.33 1.06
C VAL A 66 9.51 7.08 0.70
N ILE A 67 10.73 7.32 0.25
CA ILE A 67 11.75 6.28 0.05
C ILE A 67 13.03 6.76 0.72
N THR A 68 13.69 5.83 1.41
CA THR A 68 15.01 6.06 1.99
C THR A 68 15.96 5.01 1.46
N ASP A 69 16.98 5.45 0.72
CA ASP A 69 18.00 4.57 0.14
C ASP A 69 19.36 5.28 0.15
N THR A 70 20.34 4.70 0.84
CA THR A 70 21.71 5.22 0.94
C THR A 70 22.70 4.48 0.04
N GLN A 71 22.22 3.51 -0.74
CA GLN A 71 23.01 2.65 -1.62
C GLN A 71 22.54 2.86 -3.06
N TYR A 72 22.96 3.97 -3.67
CA TYR A 72 22.53 4.33 -5.02
C TYR A 72 22.72 3.16 -6.02
N THR A 73 21.67 2.89 -6.79
CA THR A 73 21.73 1.95 -7.93
C THR A 73 21.13 2.60 -9.18
N PRO A 74 21.49 2.14 -10.39
CA PRO A 74 20.89 2.64 -11.64
C PRO A 74 19.36 2.46 -11.74
N ARG A 75 18.76 1.61 -10.91
CA ARG A 75 17.31 1.38 -10.86
C ARG A 75 16.56 2.42 -10.02
N LEU A 76 17.25 3.11 -9.12
CA LEU A 76 16.62 3.98 -8.12
C LEU A 76 15.83 5.13 -8.76
N ILE A 77 16.43 5.87 -9.69
CA ILE A 77 15.75 6.98 -10.37
C ILE A 77 14.53 6.49 -11.18
N PRO A 78 14.65 5.47 -12.06
CA PRO A 78 13.48 4.90 -12.75
C PRO A 78 12.37 4.43 -11.81
N LEU A 79 12.72 3.77 -10.70
CA LEU A 79 11.77 3.31 -9.69
C LEU A 79 11.00 4.49 -9.07
N ILE A 80 11.72 5.51 -8.58
CA ILE A 80 11.08 6.69 -7.97
C ILE A 80 10.19 7.42 -8.99
N LEU A 81 10.65 7.55 -10.24
CA LEU A 81 9.87 8.19 -11.30
C LEU A 81 8.61 7.40 -11.66
N HIS A 82 8.64 6.08 -11.58
CA HIS A 82 7.45 5.25 -11.74
C HIS A 82 6.43 5.50 -10.63
N PHE A 83 6.87 5.46 -9.36
CA PHE A 83 6.00 5.80 -8.23
C PHE A 83 5.40 7.20 -8.37
N HIS A 84 6.22 8.18 -8.75
CA HIS A 84 5.80 9.55 -9.02
C HIS A 84 4.72 9.64 -10.11
N ALA A 85 4.85 8.86 -11.17
CA ALA A 85 3.89 8.86 -12.28
C ALA A 85 2.56 8.19 -11.88
N VAL A 86 2.60 7.06 -11.18
CA VAL A 86 1.40 6.29 -10.80
C VAL A 86 0.62 6.99 -9.69
N LEU A 87 1.30 7.58 -8.70
CA LEU A 87 0.63 8.28 -7.59
C LEU A 87 0.04 9.63 -8.02
N GLY A 88 0.63 10.27 -9.03
CA GLY A 88 0.17 11.55 -9.54
C GLY A 88 0.57 12.77 -8.67
N PRO A 89 0.17 13.98 -9.09
CA PRO A 89 0.72 15.24 -8.57
C PRO A 89 0.37 15.56 -7.12
N ASP A 90 -0.66 14.92 -6.55
CA ASP A 90 -1.09 15.15 -5.17
C ASP A 90 -0.26 14.36 -4.14
N TRP A 91 0.63 13.47 -4.60
CA TRP A 91 1.57 12.73 -3.77
C TRP A 91 3.00 13.25 -4.00
N PRO A 92 3.47 14.24 -3.23
CA PRO A 92 4.88 14.59 -3.24
C PRO A 92 5.71 13.39 -2.76
N ILE A 93 6.89 13.20 -3.34
CA ILE A 93 7.85 12.19 -2.90
C ILE A 93 8.98 12.87 -2.13
N VAL A 94 9.27 12.39 -0.93
CA VAL A 94 10.52 12.70 -0.23
C VAL A 94 11.47 11.52 -0.39
N PHE A 95 12.60 11.76 -1.05
CA PHE A 95 13.68 10.80 -1.19
C PHE A 95 14.80 11.14 -0.22
N PHE A 96 14.98 10.31 0.80
CA PHE A 96 16.09 10.40 1.74
C PHE A 96 17.28 9.57 1.26
N THR A 97 18.47 10.16 1.29
CA THR A 97 19.72 9.52 0.87
C THR A 97 20.89 9.91 1.79
N SER A 98 22.06 9.28 1.65
CA SER A 98 23.29 9.73 2.33
C SER A 98 23.82 11.02 1.69
N GLU A 99 24.61 11.79 2.46
CA GLU A 99 25.31 12.96 1.95
C GLU A 99 26.21 12.60 0.76
N GLU A 100 26.97 11.51 0.88
CA GLU A 100 27.81 10.99 -0.20
C GLU A 100 27.01 10.70 -1.48
N SER A 101 25.87 10.00 -1.37
CA SER A 101 25.02 9.73 -2.54
C SER A 101 24.41 11.01 -3.11
N ARG A 102 24.07 11.99 -2.26
CA ARG A 102 23.59 13.31 -2.70
C ARG A 102 24.66 14.03 -3.53
N GLU A 103 25.88 14.11 -3.03
CA GLU A 103 26.98 14.78 -3.71
C GLU A 103 27.36 14.08 -5.03
N ASN A 104 27.44 12.75 -5.02
CA ASN A 104 27.89 11.97 -6.18
C ASN A 104 26.85 11.90 -7.31
N HIS A 105 25.55 11.92 -6.99
CA HIS A 105 24.50 11.63 -7.97
C HIS A 105 23.46 12.76 -8.15
N PHE A 106 23.30 13.64 -7.17
CA PHE A 106 22.18 14.58 -7.11
C PHE A 106 22.59 16.04 -6.84
N ALA A 107 23.89 16.36 -6.87
CA ALA A 107 24.38 17.72 -6.68
C ALA A 107 23.80 18.70 -7.73
N PRO A 108 23.69 20.00 -7.43
CA PRO A 108 23.34 21.01 -8.42
C PRO A 108 24.25 20.94 -9.66
N GLY A 109 23.65 20.76 -10.84
CA GLY A 109 24.39 20.57 -12.10
C GLY A 109 24.74 19.12 -12.43
N ALA A 110 24.40 18.15 -11.57
CA ALA A 110 24.50 16.73 -11.90
C ALA A 110 23.68 16.40 -13.16
N LYS A 111 24.26 15.60 -14.04
CA LYS A 111 23.61 15.12 -15.27
C LYS A 111 22.56 14.07 -14.91
N GLY A 112 21.33 14.52 -14.67
CA GLY A 112 20.15 13.67 -14.49
C GLY A 112 19.32 13.58 -15.77
N SER A 113 18.37 12.63 -15.82
CA SER A 113 17.38 12.61 -16.90
C SER A 113 16.50 13.86 -16.85
N ALA A 114 16.03 14.34 -18.00
CA ALA A 114 15.21 15.55 -18.06
C ALA A 114 13.91 15.42 -17.25
N VAL A 115 13.35 14.21 -17.15
CA VAL A 115 12.16 13.95 -16.34
C VAL A 115 12.44 14.04 -14.85
N TRP A 116 13.59 13.56 -14.38
CA TRP A 116 14.04 13.71 -13.00
C TRP A 116 14.26 15.18 -12.64
N GLN A 117 15.01 15.90 -13.48
CA GLN A 117 15.29 17.32 -13.26
C GLN A 117 14.02 18.15 -13.18
N ARG A 118 13.02 17.90 -14.04
CA ARG A 118 11.72 18.57 -13.96
C ARG A 118 10.99 18.22 -12.66
N ALA A 119 10.92 16.95 -12.28
CA ALA A 119 10.22 16.55 -11.07
C ALA A 119 10.81 17.19 -9.80
N VAL A 120 12.15 17.31 -9.73
CA VAL A 120 12.85 17.99 -8.63
C VAL A 120 12.67 19.52 -8.69
N ALA A 121 12.81 20.13 -9.87
CA ALA A 121 12.61 21.58 -10.05
C ALA A 121 11.18 22.02 -9.71
N ASP A 122 10.19 21.20 -10.06
CA ASP A 122 8.78 21.39 -9.72
C ASP A 122 8.47 21.06 -8.25
N LYS A 123 9.48 20.65 -7.46
CA LYS A 123 9.36 20.19 -6.06
C LYS A 123 8.43 19.00 -5.85
N ARG A 124 8.10 18.26 -6.91
CA ARG A 124 7.29 17.03 -6.82
C ARG A 124 8.08 15.88 -6.20
N ILE A 125 9.40 15.90 -6.38
CA ILE A 125 10.35 15.03 -5.69
C ILE A 125 11.32 15.93 -4.91
N GLU A 126 11.38 15.77 -3.61
CA GLU A 126 12.32 16.46 -2.72
C GLU A 126 13.41 15.49 -2.28
N ILE A 127 14.67 15.90 -2.41
CA ILE A 127 15.82 15.11 -1.96
C ILE A 127 16.28 15.65 -0.62
N ARG A 128 16.34 14.79 0.39
CA ARG A 128 16.83 15.11 1.74
C ARG A 128 17.93 14.16 2.14
N THR A 129 18.74 14.56 3.12
CA THR A 129 19.77 13.68 3.67
C THR A 129 19.32 13.06 4.99
N VAL A 130 19.69 11.80 5.21
CA VAL A 130 19.58 11.17 6.53
C VAL A 130 20.70 11.69 7.45
N PRO A 131 20.54 11.62 8.78
CA PRO A 131 21.61 11.90 9.72
C PRO A 131 22.84 11.03 9.45
N SER A 132 24.04 11.55 9.71
CA SER A 132 25.30 10.87 9.37
C SER A 132 25.55 9.57 10.14
N ASP A 133 24.88 9.37 11.27
CA ASP A 133 24.93 8.16 12.09
C ASP A 133 23.97 7.05 11.61
N VAL A 134 23.07 7.35 10.67
CA VAL A 134 22.14 6.38 10.10
C VAL A 134 22.82 5.54 9.01
N ASN A 135 23.00 4.25 9.29
CA ASN A 135 23.60 3.29 8.35
C ASN A 135 22.59 2.23 7.88
N LEU A 136 21.95 2.45 6.73
CA LEU A 136 20.88 1.57 6.23
C LEU A 136 21.37 0.37 5.41
N THR A 137 22.59 -0.11 5.67
CA THR A 137 23.15 -1.29 4.99
C THR A 137 22.66 -2.62 5.58
N HIS A 138 22.04 -2.59 6.76
CA HIS A 138 21.62 -3.79 7.47
C HIS A 138 20.21 -3.62 8.06
N ARG A 139 19.49 -4.74 8.16
CA ARG A 139 18.07 -4.77 8.55
C ARG A 139 17.80 -4.12 9.91
N ASN A 140 18.69 -4.32 10.89
CA ASN A 140 18.51 -3.74 12.23
C ASN A 140 18.49 -2.20 12.19
N ALA A 141 19.39 -1.58 11.42
CA ALA A 141 19.41 -0.13 11.30
C ALA A 141 18.19 0.42 10.56
N VAL A 142 17.64 -0.32 9.61
CA VAL A 142 16.36 0.04 8.97
C VAL A 142 15.22 0.02 10.00
N ASN A 143 15.15 -1.01 10.85
CA ASN A 143 14.15 -1.04 11.93
C ASN A 143 14.33 0.14 12.90
N LEU A 144 15.56 0.44 13.31
CA LEU A 144 15.86 1.59 14.18
C LEU A 144 15.43 2.91 13.55
N TYR A 145 15.75 3.10 12.26
CA TYR A 145 15.41 4.32 11.53
C TYR A 145 13.89 4.53 11.43
N LEU A 146 13.15 3.49 11.07
CA LEU A 146 11.69 3.54 10.92
C LEU A 146 10.93 3.60 12.27
N SER A 147 11.54 3.13 13.36
CA SER A 147 10.97 3.17 14.72
C SER A 147 11.35 4.40 15.54
N ARG A 148 12.01 5.40 14.94
CA ARG A 148 12.41 6.65 15.62
C ARG A 148 11.58 7.85 15.16
N PRO A 149 11.30 8.84 16.04
CA PRO A 149 10.48 9.99 15.70
C PRO A 149 11.00 10.82 14.52
N TRP A 150 12.33 10.92 14.38
CA TRP A 150 12.99 11.82 13.43
C TRP A 150 12.41 11.74 12.01
N LEU A 151 12.29 10.53 11.44
CA LEU A 151 11.74 10.35 10.10
C LEU A 151 10.32 10.92 9.99
N TRP A 152 9.47 10.53 10.93
CA TRP A 152 8.05 10.89 10.94
C TRP A 152 7.86 12.39 11.17
N GLU A 153 8.72 13.03 11.94
CA GLU A 153 8.72 14.49 12.12
C GLU A 153 9.09 15.22 10.81
N GLN A 154 10.03 14.69 10.03
CA GLN A 154 10.40 15.29 8.73
C GLN A 154 9.23 15.30 7.74
N LEU A 155 8.26 14.40 7.89
CA LEU A 155 7.15 14.22 6.96
C LEU A 155 5.92 15.08 7.31
N ALA A 156 6.03 15.98 8.29
CA ALA A 156 4.97 16.92 8.60
C ALA A 156 4.63 17.85 7.40
N PRO A 157 3.35 18.23 7.21
CA PRO A 157 2.20 17.91 8.05
C PRO A 157 1.43 16.63 7.63
N ALA A 158 1.98 15.75 6.78
CA ALA A 158 1.22 14.63 6.18
C ALA A 158 0.67 13.62 7.19
N GLN A 159 -0.65 13.47 7.28
CA GLN A 159 -1.25 12.41 8.07
C GLN A 159 -0.94 11.02 7.49
N HIS A 160 -0.91 10.90 6.16
CA HIS A 160 -0.74 9.61 5.48
C HIS A 160 0.63 9.54 4.79
N VAL A 161 1.39 8.51 5.12
CA VAL A 161 2.74 8.27 4.59
C VAL A 161 2.76 6.95 3.86
N LEU A 162 2.98 6.99 2.54
CA LEU A 162 3.23 5.80 1.73
C LEU A 162 4.75 5.53 1.72
N ILE A 163 5.19 4.52 2.46
CA ILE A 163 6.56 4.02 2.42
C ILE A 163 6.71 3.04 1.26
N PHE A 164 7.78 3.20 0.48
CA PHE A 164 8.22 2.20 -0.48
C PHE A 164 9.74 2.04 -0.45
N GLN A 165 10.21 0.79 -0.47
CA GLN A 165 11.61 0.41 -0.54
C GLN A 165 12.01 0.04 -1.98
N ALA A 166 13.32 -0.03 -2.25
CA ALA A 166 13.83 -0.36 -3.59
C ALA A 166 13.48 -1.78 -4.09
N ASP A 167 12.94 -2.63 -3.22
CA ASP A 167 12.40 -3.97 -3.51
C ASP A 167 10.86 -4.01 -3.52
N ALA A 168 10.21 -2.84 -3.62
CA ALA A 168 8.77 -2.68 -3.80
C ALA A 168 8.40 -2.04 -5.15
N MET A 169 7.19 -2.33 -5.62
CA MET A 169 6.62 -1.71 -6.81
C MET A 169 5.11 -1.54 -6.68
N ILE A 170 4.59 -0.38 -7.09
CA ILE A 170 3.14 -0.20 -7.35
C ILE A 170 2.89 -0.37 -8.84
N CYS A 171 1.74 -0.91 -9.22
CA CYS A 171 1.50 -1.36 -10.59
C CYS A 171 0.69 -0.34 -11.37
N GLY A 172 1.15 0.03 -12.58
CA GLY A 172 0.44 0.99 -13.43
C GLY A 172 -0.95 0.49 -13.88
N ASN A 173 -1.15 -0.83 -13.88
CA ASN A 173 -2.43 -1.47 -14.22
C ASN A 173 -3.42 -1.57 -13.04
N ALA A 174 -3.03 -1.17 -11.83
CA ALA A 174 -3.86 -1.32 -10.64
C ALA A 174 -5.25 -0.68 -10.81
N HIS A 175 -6.31 -1.43 -10.48
CA HIS A 175 -7.70 -0.94 -10.53
C HIS A 175 -8.05 0.00 -9.38
N ARG A 176 -7.20 0.06 -8.35
CA ARG A 176 -7.34 0.85 -7.13
C ARG A 176 -6.15 1.81 -6.99
N THR A 177 -6.34 2.88 -6.24
CA THR A 177 -5.28 3.87 -5.98
C THR A 177 -4.96 3.93 -4.49
N ALA A 178 -3.83 4.55 -4.13
CA ALA A 178 -3.40 4.66 -2.73
C ALA A 178 -4.47 5.33 -1.82
N GLU A 179 -5.33 6.16 -2.41
CA GLU A 179 -6.48 6.80 -1.78
C GLU A 179 -7.45 5.81 -1.15
N ASP A 180 -7.63 4.63 -1.76
CA ASP A 180 -8.58 3.61 -1.32
C ASP A 180 -8.21 2.94 0.01
N TRP A 181 -7.06 3.29 0.59
CA TRP A 181 -6.56 2.80 1.87
C TRP A 181 -6.27 3.90 2.89
N LEU A 182 -6.54 5.18 2.60
CA LEU A 182 -6.27 6.29 3.53
C LEU A 182 -7.09 6.19 4.83
N GLN A 183 -8.17 5.41 4.85
CA GLN A 183 -8.96 5.13 6.06
C GLN A 183 -8.21 4.27 7.08
N TYR A 184 -7.15 3.56 6.69
CA TYR A 184 -6.42 2.66 7.58
C TYR A 184 -5.22 3.35 8.22
N ASP A 185 -4.94 2.96 9.47
CA ASP A 185 -3.78 3.46 10.20
C ASP A 185 -2.47 2.77 9.77
N PHE A 186 -2.57 1.53 9.29
CA PHE A 186 -1.46 0.80 8.69
C PHE A 186 -2.01 -0.28 7.76
N VAL A 187 -1.60 -0.25 6.49
CA VAL A 187 -1.73 -1.37 5.55
C VAL A 187 -0.39 -1.68 4.90
N GLY A 188 -0.13 -2.98 4.68
CA GLY A 188 1.00 -3.53 3.96
C GLY A 188 0.72 -4.99 3.59
N ALA A 189 1.69 -5.68 3.00
CA ALA A 189 1.53 -7.11 2.70
C ALA A 189 1.36 -7.90 4.02
N PRO A 190 0.33 -8.74 4.16
CA PRO A 190 0.05 -9.39 5.45
C PRO A 190 1.07 -10.49 5.76
N PHE A 191 1.43 -10.65 7.03
CA PHE A 191 2.21 -11.79 7.52
C PHE A 191 1.37 -12.84 8.24
N SER A 192 0.16 -12.47 8.65
CA SER A 192 -0.74 -13.29 9.43
C SER A 192 -1.91 -13.82 8.60
N GLY A 193 -2.39 -15.01 8.98
CA GLY A 193 -3.64 -15.54 8.47
C GLY A 193 -4.86 -14.79 9.06
N PRO A 194 -6.08 -15.11 8.57
CA PRO A 194 -7.31 -14.40 8.97
C PRO A 194 -7.58 -14.38 10.48
N ASP A 195 -7.21 -15.45 11.19
CA ASP A 195 -7.51 -15.64 12.62
C ASP A 195 -6.34 -15.24 13.55
N SER A 196 -5.30 -14.60 13.00
CA SER A 196 -4.10 -14.20 13.75
C SER A 196 -4.05 -12.69 13.95
N PRO A 197 -3.33 -12.20 14.98
CA PRO A 197 -3.05 -10.77 15.16
C PRO A 197 -2.63 -10.12 13.85
N LYS A 198 -3.18 -8.94 13.56
CA LYS A 198 -2.94 -8.24 12.29
C LYS A 198 -1.50 -7.76 12.22
N LYS A 199 -0.77 -8.20 11.19
CA LYS A 199 0.65 -7.92 11.01
C LYS A 199 0.93 -7.65 9.54
N TYR A 200 1.64 -6.56 9.27
CA TYR A 200 1.91 -6.12 7.90
C TYR A 200 3.39 -5.87 7.69
N ASN A 201 3.86 -6.13 6.46
CA ASN A 201 5.20 -5.80 6.05
C ASN A 201 5.35 -4.29 5.81
N GLY A 202 6.45 -3.71 6.29
CA GLY A 202 6.71 -2.29 6.18
C GLY A 202 7.23 -1.76 4.85
N GLY A 203 7.78 -2.61 3.96
CA GLY A 203 8.57 -2.14 2.81
C GLY A 203 7.77 -1.64 1.59
N LEU A 204 6.48 -1.99 1.51
CA LEU A 204 5.47 -1.23 0.78
C LEU A 204 4.29 -1.10 1.74
N SER A 205 4.08 0.10 2.28
CA SER A 205 3.05 0.30 3.29
C SER A 205 2.52 1.72 3.30
N LEU A 206 1.24 1.87 3.65
CA LEU A 206 0.62 3.16 3.94
C LEU A 206 0.37 3.23 5.44
N ARG A 207 0.85 4.30 6.09
CA ARG A 207 0.80 4.45 7.55
C ARG A 207 0.32 5.82 7.99
N ASN A 208 -0.39 5.87 9.11
CA ASN A 208 -0.80 7.09 9.80
C ASN A 208 0.38 7.65 10.62
N ARG A 209 0.94 8.78 10.17
CA ARG A 209 2.07 9.47 10.80
C ARG A 209 1.77 9.85 12.24
N THR A 210 0.57 10.38 12.50
CA THR A 210 0.17 10.86 13.83
C THR A 210 0.06 9.69 14.80
N MET A 211 -0.58 8.59 14.40
CA MET A 211 -0.65 7.37 15.23
C MET A 211 0.74 6.85 15.61
N ILE A 212 1.69 6.86 14.66
CA ILE A 212 3.07 6.46 14.93
C ILE A 212 3.75 7.38 15.93
N LEU A 213 3.64 8.70 15.75
CA LEU A 213 4.22 9.67 16.68
C LEU A 213 3.58 9.57 18.07
N ASP A 214 2.27 9.35 18.16
CA ASP A 214 1.57 9.15 19.44
C ASP A 214 2.11 7.92 20.17
N ILE A 215 2.25 6.78 19.48
CA ILE A 215 2.85 5.56 20.04
C ILE A 215 4.25 5.84 20.60
N LEU A 216 5.10 6.53 19.83
CA LEU A 216 6.46 6.85 20.26
C LEU A 216 6.50 7.83 21.44
N SER A 217 5.57 8.79 21.49
CA SER A 217 5.49 9.81 22.55
C SER A 217 5.13 9.25 23.93
N GLU A 218 4.54 8.06 23.98
CA GLU A 218 4.13 7.37 25.21
C GLU A 218 5.26 6.56 25.86
N GLY A 219 6.49 6.69 25.36
CA GLY A 219 7.65 5.96 25.87
C GLY A 219 7.79 4.55 25.29
N ASN A 220 7.02 4.20 24.25
CA ASN A 220 7.24 2.96 23.51
C ASN A 220 8.52 3.11 22.66
N ASN A 221 9.40 2.12 22.74
CA ASN A 221 10.68 2.15 22.03
C ASN A 221 11.07 0.75 21.57
N TRP A 222 11.04 0.54 20.25
CA TRP A 222 11.35 -0.77 19.65
C TRP A 222 12.74 -1.28 20.03
N GLU A 223 13.75 -0.40 20.04
CA GLU A 223 15.14 -0.78 20.35
C GLU A 223 15.29 -1.23 21.80
N GLU A 224 14.73 -0.46 22.73
CA GLU A 224 14.80 -0.75 24.18
C GLU A 224 13.97 -1.98 24.54
N GLU A 225 12.77 -2.13 23.99
CA GLU A 225 11.90 -3.29 24.21
C GLU A 225 12.52 -4.58 23.62
N THR A 226 13.19 -4.49 22.47
CA THR A 226 13.91 -5.65 21.89
C THR A 226 15.11 -6.02 22.76
N LYS A 227 15.91 -5.03 23.21
CA LYS A 227 17.08 -5.26 24.09
C LYS A 227 16.69 -5.82 25.45
N ALA A 228 15.54 -5.41 25.98
CA ALA A 228 15.00 -5.90 27.25
C ALA A 228 14.23 -7.23 27.11
N GLU A 229 14.18 -7.80 25.91
CA GLU A 229 13.43 -9.02 25.58
C GLU A 229 11.91 -8.93 25.87
N THR A 230 11.37 -7.72 26.07
CA THR A 230 9.94 -7.48 26.22
C THR A 230 9.23 -7.47 24.87
N TRP A 231 9.98 -7.27 23.78
CA TRP A 231 9.54 -7.49 22.41
C TRP A 231 10.41 -8.51 21.68
N THR A 232 9.80 -9.63 21.25
CA THR A 232 10.47 -10.69 20.47
C THR A 232 9.82 -10.91 19.10
N GLY A 233 8.84 -10.06 18.74
CA GLY A 233 8.08 -10.19 17.49
C GLY A 233 8.85 -9.80 16.22
N GLY A 234 10.10 -9.34 16.33
CA GLY A 234 10.95 -9.01 15.19
C GLY A 234 10.94 -7.53 14.82
N GLY A 235 10.83 -7.22 13.53
CA GLY A 235 11.03 -5.87 13.00
C GLY A 235 10.04 -4.81 13.49
N GLU A 236 10.34 -3.56 13.17
CA GLU A 236 9.52 -2.40 13.53
C GLU A 236 8.09 -2.50 13.01
N ASP A 237 7.91 -3.14 11.85
CA ASP A 237 6.64 -3.22 11.14
C ASP A 237 5.65 -4.09 11.91
N ASN A 238 6.12 -5.24 12.40
CA ASN A 238 5.36 -6.07 13.32
C ASN A 238 5.15 -5.38 14.67
N TRP A 239 6.14 -4.63 15.16
CA TRP A 239 6.02 -3.90 16.43
C TRP A 239 4.95 -2.81 16.38
N PHE A 240 4.95 -1.95 15.34
CA PHE A 240 3.88 -0.98 15.16
C PHE A 240 2.53 -1.63 14.91
N SER A 241 2.47 -2.72 14.14
CA SER A 241 1.22 -3.48 13.96
C SER A 241 0.64 -3.89 15.31
N HIS A 242 1.48 -4.42 16.21
CA HIS A 242 1.08 -4.81 17.56
C HIS A 242 0.65 -3.61 18.43
N LYS A 243 1.43 -2.52 18.43
CA LYS A 243 1.09 -1.30 19.20
C LYS A 243 -0.21 -0.66 18.70
N MET A 244 -0.45 -0.67 17.39
CA MET A 244 -1.68 -0.16 16.78
C MET A 244 -2.89 -1.03 17.09
N GLU A 245 -2.74 -2.36 17.03
CA GLU A 245 -3.81 -3.29 17.40
C GLU A 245 -4.21 -3.12 18.87
N ALA A 246 -3.24 -2.96 19.78
CA ALA A 246 -3.48 -2.69 21.20
C ALA A 246 -4.25 -1.38 21.46
N ARG A 247 -4.25 -0.44 20.51
CA ARG A 247 -4.98 0.84 20.56
C ARG A 247 -6.32 0.80 19.81
N SER A 248 -6.74 -0.36 19.31
CA SER A 248 -7.91 -0.48 18.43
C SER A 248 -7.82 0.41 17.18
N ALA A 249 -6.62 0.56 16.62
CA ALA A 249 -6.42 1.26 15.36
C ALA A 249 -7.25 0.65 14.22
N HIS A 250 -7.56 1.45 13.20
CA HIS A 250 -8.28 0.96 12.04
C HIS A 250 -7.33 0.21 11.11
N LEU A 251 -7.29 -1.11 11.28
CA LEU A 251 -6.42 -2.02 10.53
C LEU A 251 -7.26 -2.89 9.57
N PRO A 252 -6.85 -3.06 8.30
CA PRO A 252 -7.58 -3.86 7.31
C PRO A 252 -7.63 -5.34 7.68
N ASP A 253 -8.58 -6.07 7.11
CA ASP A 253 -8.51 -7.54 7.11
C ASP A 253 -7.49 -8.03 6.07
N ILE A 254 -7.27 -9.35 6.03
CA ILE A 254 -6.32 -9.97 5.13
C ILE A 254 -6.63 -9.70 3.65
N TYR A 255 -7.90 -9.61 3.25
CA TYR A 255 -8.28 -9.42 1.85
C TYR A 255 -7.97 -7.99 1.40
N GLU A 256 -8.28 -7.00 2.22
CA GLU A 256 -7.92 -5.60 1.95
C GLU A 256 -6.41 -5.39 1.94
N SER A 257 -5.66 -6.09 2.81
CA SER A 257 -4.19 -6.07 2.78
C SER A 257 -3.60 -6.73 1.54
N LEU A 258 -4.16 -7.85 1.07
CA LEU A 258 -3.75 -8.50 -0.17
C LEU A 258 -4.13 -7.68 -1.40
N ALA A 259 -5.23 -6.92 -1.35
CA ALA A 259 -5.57 -5.95 -2.39
C ALA A 259 -4.53 -4.82 -2.46
N PHE A 260 -3.98 -4.39 -1.32
CA PHE A 260 -2.93 -3.38 -1.27
C PHE A 260 -1.57 -3.91 -1.75
N SER A 261 -1.07 -5.00 -1.16
CA SER A 261 0.27 -5.52 -1.49
C SER A 261 0.42 -7.02 -1.31
N CYS A 262 1.09 -7.64 -2.27
CA CYS A 262 1.47 -9.06 -2.22
C CYS A 262 2.99 -9.24 -2.13
N GLN A 263 3.43 -10.34 -1.52
CA GLN A 263 4.85 -10.60 -1.25
C GLN A 263 5.27 -12.05 -1.46
N THR A 264 4.38 -13.01 -1.20
CA THR A 264 4.68 -14.46 -1.25
C THR A 264 3.90 -15.16 -2.35
N GLU A 265 4.36 -16.33 -2.79
CA GLU A 265 3.59 -17.15 -3.76
C GLU A 265 2.17 -17.48 -3.25
N LEU A 266 2.00 -17.64 -1.93
CA LEU A 266 0.69 -17.85 -1.32
C LEU A 266 -0.22 -16.63 -1.51
N HIS A 267 0.31 -15.41 -1.39
CA HIS A 267 -0.48 -14.19 -1.61
C HIS A 267 -0.99 -14.14 -3.06
N LEU A 268 -0.14 -14.52 -4.02
CA LEU A 268 -0.51 -14.57 -5.44
C LEU A 268 -1.57 -15.64 -5.74
N GLY A 269 -1.63 -16.70 -4.94
CA GLY A 269 -2.72 -17.68 -5.02
C GLY A 269 -4.09 -17.11 -4.63
N MET A 270 -4.12 -16.01 -3.86
CA MET A 270 -5.34 -15.36 -3.37
C MET A 270 -5.67 -14.07 -4.11
N ASN A 271 -4.67 -13.26 -4.43
CA ASN A 271 -4.82 -12.06 -5.23
C ASN A 271 -3.66 -11.90 -6.21
N ARG A 272 -4.00 -11.90 -7.51
CA ARG A 272 -3.04 -11.77 -8.62
C ARG A 272 -2.91 -10.34 -9.11
N GLU A 273 -3.85 -9.47 -8.73
CA GLU A 273 -3.98 -8.11 -9.23
C GLU A 273 -3.96 -7.09 -8.08
N PRO A 274 -2.94 -7.11 -7.19
CA PRO A 274 -2.83 -6.12 -6.11
C PRO A 274 -2.45 -4.74 -6.66
N PHE A 275 -2.62 -3.72 -5.83
CA PHE A 275 -2.10 -2.38 -6.07
C PHE A 275 -0.57 -2.36 -6.20
N GLY A 276 0.13 -3.19 -5.43
CA GLY A 276 1.57 -3.35 -5.55
C GLY A 276 2.12 -4.67 -5.03
N PHE A 277 3.44 -4.78 -5.10
CA PHE A 277 4.21 -5.91 -4.63
C PHE A 277 5.39 -5.44 -3.79
N HIS A 278 5.78 -6.27 -2.82
CA HIS A 278 6.96 -6.04 -2.01
C HIS A 278 7.75 -7.35 -1.86
N LYS A 279 9.06 -7.31 -2.03
CA LYS A 279 9.97 -8.47 -1.85
C LYS A 279 9.67 -9.70 -2.69
N VAL A 280 8.87 -9.61 -3.74
CA VAL A 280 8.51 -10.76 -4.59
C VAL A 280 9.70 -11.42 -5.28
N HIS A 281 10.82 -10.70 -5.48
CA HIS A 281 12.09 -11.28 -5.94
C HIS A 281 12.67 -12.31 -4.97
N ILE A 282 12.26 -12.30 -3.70
CA ILE A 282 12.63 -13.27 -2.67
C ILE A 282 11.43 -14.15 -2.30
N GLY A 283 10.25 -13.55 -2.08
CA GLY A 283 9.07 -14.25 -1.58
C GLY A 283 8.28 -15.00 -2.66
N ALA A 284 8.46 -14.67 -3.93
CA ALA A 284 7.78 -15.30 -5.06
C ALA A 284 8.65 -15.37 -6.34
N PRO A 285 9.90 -15.85 -6.27
CA PRO A 285 10.86 -15.78 -7.38
C PRO A 285 10.37 -16.54 -8.63
N ASN A 286 9.65 -17.64 -8.45
CA ASN A 286 9.12 -18.46 -9.56
C ASN A 286 7.89 -17.83 -10.22
N LYS A 287 7.36 -16.76 -9.64
CA LYS A 287 6.16 -16.07 -10.10
C LYS A 287 6.45 -14.74 -10.79
N LEU A 288 7.71 -14.33 -10.92
CA LEU A 288 8.07 -13.03 -11.52
C LEU A 288 7.52 -12.84 -12.94
N ALA A 289 7.52 -13.89 -13.77
CA ALA A 289 6.94 -13.82 -15.11
C ALA A 289 5.41 -13.63 -15.10
N GLU A 290 4.73 -14.23 -14.12
CA GLU A 290 3.29 -14.05 -13.90
C GLU A 290 2.99 -12.65 -13.35
N ILE A 291 3.77 -12.19 -12.36
CA ILE A 291 3.69 -10.84 -11.81
C ILE A 291 3.87 -9.80 -12.91
N ALA A 292 4.84 -9.98 -13.80
CA ALA A 292 5.13 -9.04 -14.89
C ALA A 292 4.01 -8.93 -15.93
N GLN A 293 3.08 -9.90 -16.00
CA GLN A 293 1.88 -9.78 -16.85
C GLN A 293 0.92 -8.73 -16.28
N TRP A 294 0.82 -8.62 -14.96
CA TRP A 294 0.01 -7.62 -14.28
C TRP A 294 0.76 -6.32 -14.03
N CYS A 295 2.05 -6.42 -13.67
CA CYS A 295 2.89 -5.33 -13.21
C CYS A 295 4.23 -5.35 -13.96
N PRO A 296 4.26 -4.96 -15.25
CA PRO A 296 5.47 -5.02 -16.08
C PRO A 296 6.66 -4.27 -15.46
N GLU A 297 6.39 -3.28 -14.63
CA GLU A 297 7.37 -2.41 -13.99
C GLU A 297 8.06 -3.08 -12.80
N ILE A 298 7.65 -4.30 -12.41
CA ILE A 298 8.26 -5.04 -11.30
C ILE A 298 9.78 -5.23 -11.48
N ALA A 299 10.27 -5.25 -12.72
CA ALA A 299 11.69 -5.35 -13.04
C ALA A 299 12.52 -4.11 -12.62
N LEU A 300 11.87 -2.99 -12.31
CA LEU A 300 12.53 -1.81 -11.73
C LEU A 300 12.84 -2.03 -10.25
N ALA A 301 12.05 -2.82 -9.54
CA ALA A 301 12.38 -3.32 -8.21
C ALA A 301 13.40 -4.47 -8.33
N ALA A 302 14.15 -4.73 -7.27
CA ALA A 302 15.10 -5.84 -7.25
C ALA A 302 15.07 -6.58 -5.91
N LYS A 303 15.89 -7.63 -5.80
CA LYS A 303 16.17 -8.25 -4.52
C LYS A 303 16.80 -7.20 -3.59
N GLY A 304 16.22 -6.97 -2.42
CA GLY A 304 16.80 -6.10 -1.40
C GLY A 304 18.21 -6.55 -1.03
N THR A 305 19.11 -5.59 -0.80
CA THR A 305 20.54 -5.82 -0.51
C THR A 305 20.85 -5.89 0.98
N LEU A 306 19.84 -5.73 1.84
CA LEU A 306 20.02 -5.81 3.29
C LEU A 306 20.42 -7.22 3.68
N GLU A 307 21.54 -7.32 4.40
CA GLU A 307 21.95 -8.58 5.02
C GLU A 307 20.86 -9.08 6.00
N PRO A 308 20.62 -10.41 6.08
CA PRO A 308 19.73 -10.98 7.07
C PRO A 308 20.13 -10.54 8.48
N SER A 309 19.15 -10.34 9.37
CA SER A 309 19.44 -10.16 10.79
C SER A 309 20.15 -11.42 11.31
N MET A 310 21.39 -11.26 11.81
CA MET A 310 22.08 -12.29 12.61
C MET A 310 21.25 -12.64 13.85
#